data_AF-A0A7J0HFX5-F1
#
_entry.id   AF-A0A7J0HFX5-F1
#
_cell.length_a   1.000
_cell.length_b   1.000
_cell.length_c   1.000
_cell.angle_alpha   90.00
_cell.angle_beta   90.00
_cell.angle_gamma   90.00
#
_symmetry.space_group_name_H-M   'P 1'
#
loop_
_entity.id
_entity.type
_entity.pdbx_description
1 polymer ?
#
loop_
_entity_poly.entity_id
_entity_poly.type
_entity_poly.pdbx_seq_one_letter_code
_entity_poly.pdbx_strand_id
1 'polypeptide(L)'
;MSACVITVSQDGTGDYRTVQEAIDAVPLCNTRRTVIRVSPGVYKQPVYVPKTKNLITLAGLRPEDTVITWNNTASKIDHHQASRVIGTGTFGCGSTIVEGEDFIAENITFENSAPEGSGQAVAIRVTADRCTFYTCRFLGWQVSINIEI
;
A
#
# COMPACT_ATOMS: atom_id res chain seq x y z
N MET A 1 -21.00 -9.29 13.57
CA MET A 1 -20.53 -9.76 12.24
C MET A 1 -19.03 -9.91 12.29
N SER A 2 -18.49 -11.10 12.01
CA SER A 2 -17.04 -11.33 12.02
C SER A 2 -16.39 -10.61 10.84
N ALA A 3 -15.27 -9.91 11.07
CA ALA A 3 -14.46 -9.35 9.98
C ALA A 3 -13.98 -10.48 9.06
N CYS A 4 -13.89 -10.21 7.74
CA CYS A 4 -13.17 -11.12 6.84
C CYS A 4 -11.68 -10.98 7.15
N VAL A 5 -10.96 -12.07 7.39
CA VAL A 5 -9.52 -12.02 7.66
C VAL A 5 -8.80 -12.84 6.61
N ILE A 6 -7.82 -12.23 5.98
CA ILE A 6 -6.91 -12.82 5.00
C ILE A 6 -5.48 -12.69 5.55
N THR A 7 -4.63 -13.68 5.30
CA THR A 7 -3.23 -13.69 5.73
C THR A 7 -2.27 -13.61 4.54
N VAL A 8 -1.18 -12.87 4.73
CA VAL A 8 -0.10 -12.73 3.74
C VAL A 8 1.20 -13.20 4.38
N SER A 9 1.89 -14.14 3.72
CA SER A 9 3.22 -14.59 4.14
C SER A 9 4.08 -14.98 2.94
N GLN A 10 5.30 -14.47 2.88
CA GLN A 10 6.21 -14.72 1.74
C GLN A 10 6.70 -16.18 1.68
N ASP A 11 6.71 -16.88 2.82
CA ASP A 11 7.07 -18.30 2.91
C ASP A 11 5.94 -19.26 2.45
N GLY A 12 4.75 -18.72 2.16
CA GLY A 12 3.60 -19.49 1.71
C GLY A 12 2.75 -20.11 2.81
N THR A 13 2.95 -19.78 4.09
CA THR A 13 2.07 -20.23 5.18
C THR A 13 0.78 -19.42 5.30
N GLY A 14 0.68 -18.29 4.59
CA GLY A 14 -0.53 -17.47 4.51
C GLY A 14 -1.38 -17.78 3.28
N ASP A 15 -2.57 -17.18 3.21
CA ASP A 15 -3.50 -17.34 2.08
C ASP A 15 -2.91 -16.79 0.77
N TYR A 16 -2.08 -15.75 0.86
CA TYR A 16 -1.39 -15.12 -0.27
C TYR A 16 0.09 -14.88 0.04
N ARG A 17 0.92 -14.78 -1.01
CA ARG A 17 2.35 -14.48 -0.86
C ARG A 17 2.66 -12.99 -0.90
N THR A 18 1.82 -12.23 -1.60
CA THR A 18 2.00 -10.81 -1.81
C THR A 18 0.84 -10.00 -1.26
N VAL A 19 1.10 -8.73 -0.92
CA VAL A 19 0.07 -7.81 -0.42
C VAL A 19 -0.95 -7.48 -1.52
N GLN A 20 -0.48 -7.29 -2.76
CA GLN A 20 -1.34 -7.02 -3.92
C GLN A 20 -2.31 -8.16 -4.20
N GLU A 21 -1.88 -9.43 -4.17
CA GLU A 21 -2.78 -10.58 -4.37
C GLU A 21 -3.91 -10.60 -3.32
N ALA A 22 -3.60 -10.31 -2.06
CA ALA A 22 -4.60 -10.25 -1.01
C ALA A 22 -5.59 -9.10 -1.20
N ILE A 23 -5.13 -7.93 -1.66
CA ILE A 23 -6.00 -6.82 -2.06
C ILE A 23 -6.85 -7.22 -3.26
N ASP A 24 -6.27 -7.90 -4.24
CA ASP A 24 -6.93 -8.37 -5.46
C ASP A 24 -8.04 -9.38 -5.18
N ALA A 25 -7.92 -10.17 -4.11
CA ALA A 25 -8.93 -11.09 -3.64
C ALA A 25 -10.14 -10.44 -2.96
N VAL A 26 -10.00 -9.20 -2.46
CA VAL A 26 -11.14 -8.48 -1.87
C VAL A 26 -12.21 -8.24 -2.95
N PRO A 27 -13.49 -8.54 -2.69
CA PRO A 27 -14.56 -8.34 -3.67
C PRO A 27 -14.65 -6.88 -4.13
N LEU A 28 -15.07 -6.69 -5.38
CA LEU A 28 -15.46 -5.36 -5.87
C LEU A 28 -16.67 -4.84 -5.09
N CYS A 29 -16.73 -3.52 -4.87
CA CYS A 29 -17.76 -2.85 -4.08
C CYS A 29 -17.89 -3.43 -2.67
N ASN A 30 -16.76 -3.75 -2.04
CA ASN A 30 -16.72 -4.35 -0.72
C ASN A 30 -17.48 -3.51 0.32
N THR A 31 -18.47 -4.13 0.98
CA THR A 31 -19.33 -3.48 1.99
C THR A 31 -18.99 -3.92 3.43
N ARG A 32 -18.01 -4.83 3.60
CA ARG A 32 -17.63 -5.37 4.90
C ARG A 32 -16.13 -5.26 5.12
N ARG A 33 -15.72 -4.84 6.31
CA ARG A 33 -14.30 -4.74 6.68
C ARG A 33 -13.54 -6.05 6.40
N THR A 34 -12.51 -5.95 5.57
CA THR A 34 -11.56 -7.04 5.30
C THR A 34 -10.20 -6.69 5.88
N VAL A 35 -9.72 -7.52 6.81
CA VAL A 35 -8.43 -7.35 7.48
C VAL A 35 -7.42 -8.27 6.81
N ILE A 36 -6.42 -7.67 6.19
CA ILE A 36 -5.28 -8.35 5.60
C ILE A 36 -4.13 -8.30 6.61
N ARG A 37 -3.85 -9.45 7.25
CA ARG A 37 -2.74 -9.60 8.19
C ARG A 37 -1.47 -9.93 7.43
N VAL A 38 -0.48 -9.07 7.53
CA VAL A 38 0.79 -9.19 6.82
C VAL A 38 1.85 -9.68 7.81
N SER A 39 2.45 -10.82 7.50
CA SER A 39 3.53 -11.39 8.32
C SER A 39 4.79 -10.52 8.25
N PRO A 40 5.70 -10.62 9.24
CA PRO A 40 7.03 -10.01 9.15
C PRO A 40 7.73 -10.33 7.83
N GLY A 41 8.28 -9.30 7.17
CA GLY A 41 8.94 -9.43 5.88
C GLY A 41 9.10 -8.10 5.16
N VAL A 42 9.92 -8.13 4.10
CA VAL A 42 10.10 -7.01 3.17
C VAL A 42 9.37 -7.35 1.87
N TYR A 43 8.25 -6.69 1.65
CA TYR A 43 7.37 -6.85 0.50
C TYR A 43 7.76 -5.84 -0.58
N LYS A 44 8.67 -6.25 -1.46
CA LYS A 44 9.19 -5.41 -2.54
C LYS A 44 8.28 -5.44 -3.77
N GLN A 45 7.24 -4.62 -3.75
CA GLN A 45 6.25 -4.52 -4.83
C GLN A 45 5.50 -3.19 -4.78
N PRO A 46 5.02 -2.68 -5.93
CA PRO A 46 4.05 -1.61 -5.94
C PRO A 46 2.69 -2.13 -5.46
N VAL A 47 2.01 -1.35 -4.61
CA VAL A 47 0.69 -1.70 -4.06
C VAL A 47 -0.36 -0.67 -4.49
N TYR A 48 -1.50 -1.14 -5.00
CA TYR A 48 -2.65 -0.32 -5.39
C TYR A 48 -3.94 -0.81 -4.74
N VAL A 49 -4.56 0.05 -3.94
CA VAL A 49 -5.89 -0.15 -3.36
C VAL A 49 -6.89 0.69 -4.18
N PRO A 50 -7.69 0.07 -5.06
CA PRO A 50 -8.59 0.80 -5.96
C PRO A 50 -9.81 1.37 -5.22
N LYS A 51 -10.43 2.42 -5.80
CA LYS A 51 -11.70 3.04 -5.34
C LYS A 51 -12.87 2.06 -5.20
N THR A 52 -12.81 0.91 -5.87
CA THR A 52 -13.83 -0.13 -5.82
C THR A 52 -13.65 -1.10 -4.65
N LYS A 53 -12.57 -0.97 -3.86
CA LYS A 53 -12.21 -1.88 -2.77
C LYS A 53 -12.06 -1.13 -1.45
N ASN A 54 -13.20 -0.66 -0.95
CA ASN A 54 -13.29 0.07 0.32
C ASN A 54 -13.18 -0.87 1.53
N LEU A 55 -13.03 -0.29 2.72
CA LEU A 55 -13.05 -1.00 4.00
C LEU A 55 -11.95 -2.08 4.11
N ILE A 56 -10.76 -1.81 3.57
CA ILE A 56 -9.58 -2.67 3.75
C ILE A 56 -8.77 -2.19 4.96
N THR A 57 -8.33 -3.14 5.78
CA THR A 57 -7.30 -2.92 6.81
C THR A 57 -6.06 -3.70 6.45
N LEU A 58 -4.91 -3.05 6.30
CA LEU A 58 -3.60 -3.72 6.28
C LEU A 58 -3.02 -3.69 7.70
N ALA A 59 -2.78 -4.87 8.27
CA ALA A 59 -2.28 -4.99 9.64
C ALA A 59 -0.99 -5.81 9.68
N GLY A 60 0.13 -5.15 9.99
CA GLY A 60 1.40 -5.81 10.30
C GLY A 60 1.50 -6.21 11.77
N LEU A 61 2.59 -6.90 12.12
CA LEU A 61 2.88 -7.26 13.52
C LEU A 61 3.55 -6.10 14.27
N ARG A 62 4.59 -5.54 13.68
CA ARG A 62 5.36 -4.38 14.14
C ARG A 62 5.82 -3.59 12.91
N PRO A 63 5.84 -2.25 12.96
CA PRO A 63 6.21 -1.47 11.79
C PRO A 63 7.67 -1.70 11.36
N GLU A 64 8.58 -2.03 12.27
CA GLU A 64 9.97 -2.36 11.95
C GLU A 64 10.13 -3.68 11.19
N ASP A 65 9.18 -4.60 11.37
CA ASP A 65 9.26 -5.96 10.81
C ASP A 65 8.48 -6.12 9.52
N THR A 66 7.50 -5.25 9.26
CA THR A 66 6.57 -5.37 8.13
C THR A 66 6.74 -4.15 7.21
N VAL A 67 7.54 -4.31 6.16
CA VAL A 67 7.90 -3.22 5.24
C VAL A 67 7.32 -3.47 3.86
N ILE A 68 6.52 -2.53 3.36
CA ILE A 68 6.06 -2.49 1.97
C ILE A 68 6.91 -1.44 1.25
N THR A 69 7.68 -1.87 0.25
CA THR A 69 8.66 -1.00 -0.40
C THR A 69 8.64 -1.10 -1.92
N TRP A 70 8.82 0.04 -2.57
CA TRP A 70 9.11 0.13 -4.00
C TRP A 70 10.05 1.29 -4.28
N ASN A 71 10.40 1.56 -5.55
CA ASN A 71 11.43 2.55 -5.89
C ASN A 71 11.07 3.39 -7.13
N ASN A 72 9.78 3.65 -7.33
CA ASN A 72 9.32 4.53 -8.40
C ASN A 72 9.73 5.98 -8.14
N THR A 73 10.06 6.69 -9.22
CA THR A 73 10.31 8.13 -9.21
C THR A 73 9.36 8.81 -10.19
N ALA A 74 9.21 10.13 -10.10
CA ALA A 74 8.34 10.87 -11.02
C ALA A 74 8.72 10.68 -12.50
N SER A 75 9.98 10.38 -12.80
CA SER A 75 10.48 10.12 -14.16
C SER A 75 10.50 8.64 -14.54
N LYS A 76 10.35 7.72 -13.59
CA LYS A 76 10.40 6.27 -13.83
C LYS A 76 9.39 5.54 -12.95
N ILE A 77 8.29 5.12 -13.56
CA ILE A 77 7.21 4.38 -12.91
C ILE A 77 7.16 2.97 -13.50
N ASP A 78 7.45 1.98 -12.68
CA ASP A 78 7.19 0.57 -12.91
C ASP A 78 6.05 0.12 -11.99
N HIS A 79 4.90 -0.23 -12.58
CA HIS A 79 3.70 -0.60 -11.84
C HIS A 79 2.84 -1.56 -12.67
N HIS A 80 2.18 -2.50 -12.01
CA HIS A 80 1.24 -3.44 -12.63
C HIS A 80 -0.07 -2.77 -13.13
N GLN A 81 -0.24 -1.46 -12.90
CA GLN A 81 -1.41 -0.68 -13.31
C GLN A 81 -1.00 0.29 -14.41
N ALA A 82 -1.91 0.53 -15.36
CA ALA A 82 -1.67 1.48 -16.42
C ALA A 82 -1.61 2.93 -15.90
N SER A 83 -0.81 3.79 -16.53
CA SER A 83 -0.68 5.21 -16.15
C SER A 83 -2.00 5.99 -16.19
N ARG A 84 -2.97 5.57 -17.00
CA ARG A 84 -4.33 6.14 -16.99
C ARG A 84 -5.13 5.88 -15.71
N VAL A 85 -4.70 4.90 -14.90
CA VAL A 85 -5.34 4.50 -13.64
C VAL A 85 -4.65 5.17 -12.47
N ILE A 86 -3.32 5.05 -12.39
CA ILE A 86 -2.54 5.53 -11.24
C ILE A 86 -1.95 6.94 -11.43
N GLY A 87 -2.00 7.49 -12.65
CA GLY A 87 -1.41 8.76 -13.03
C GLY A 87 0.04 8.64 -13.52
N THR A 88 0.69 9.79 -13.66
CA THR A 88 2.10 9.94 -14.08
C THR A 88 2.82 10.93 -13.15
N GLY A 89 4.14 11.09 -13.32
CA GLY A 89 4.90 12.05 -12.53
C GLY A 89 4.89 11.74 -11.03
N THR A 90 4.90 12.78 -10.21
CA THR A 90 4.83 12.68 -8.74
C THR A 90 3.58 11.95 -8.25
N PHE A 91 2.47 12.11 -8.96
CA PHE A 91 1.20 11.50 -8.59
C PHE A 91 1.19 10.00 -8.84
N GLY A 92 1.80 9.55 -9.95
CA GLY A 92 1.87 8.13 -10.31
C GLY A 92 3.00 7.35 -9.65
N CYS A 93 3.98 8.01 -9.01
CA CYS A 93 5.18 7.34 -8.49
C CYS A 93 5.07 6.81 -7.05
N GLY A 94 3.86 6.76 -6.48
CA GLY A 94 3.63 6.16 -5.16
C GLY A 94 4.04 4.69 -5.11
N SER A 95 4.83 4.30 -4.10
CA SER A 95 5.14 2.89 -3.83
C SER A 95 3.90 2.14 -3.36
N THR A 96 3.08 2.81 -2.54
CA THR A 96 1.71 2.40 -2.24
C THR A 96 0.75 3.51 -2.65
N ILE A 97 -0.34 3.14 -3.33
CA ILE A 97 -1.38 4.04 -3.79
C ILE A 97 -2.72 3.59 -3.20
N VAL A 98 -3.37 4.49 -2.44
CA VAL A 98 -4.64 4.22 -1.78
C VAL A 98 -5.73 5.15 -2.32
N GLU A 99 -6.72 4.55 -2.99
CA GLU A 99 -7.90 5.24 -3.49
C GLU A 99 -9.22 4.64 -2.94
N GLY A 100 -9.17 3.47 -2.30
CA GLY A 100 -10.32 2.87 -1.61
C GLY A 100 -10.63 3.56 -0.28
N GLU A 101 -11.89 3.92 -0.07
CA GLU A 101 -12.33 4.65 1.12
C GLU A 101 -12.32 3.79 2.39
N ASP A 102 -12.28 4.46 3.54
CA ASP A 102 -12.25 3.83 4.87
C ASP A 102 -11.04 2.90 5.06
N PHE A 103 -9.94 3.14 4.34
CA PHE A 103 -8.71 2.34 4.44
C PHE A 103 -8.06 2.53 5.81
N ILE A 104 -7.56 1.43 6.39
CA ILE A 104 -6.80 1.47 7.64
C ILE A 104 -5.45 0.77 7.42
N ALA A 105 -4.38 1.36 7.93
CA ALA A 105 -3.10 0.67 8.08
C ALA A 105 -2.63 0.69 9.53
N GLU A 106 -2.13 -0.45 10.02
CA GLU A 106 -1.64 -0.62 11.38
C GLU A 106 -0.30 -1.35 11.38
N ASN A 107 0.68 -0.83 12.14
CA ASN A 107 1.98 -1.48 12.36
C ASN A 107 2.74 -1.86 11.07
N ILE A 108 2.72 -0.99 10.07
CA ILE A 108 3.40 -1.19 8.77
C ILE A 108 4.33 -0.02 8.46
N THR A 109 5.48 -0.33 7.86
CA THR A 109 6.31 0.67 7.18
C THR A 109 5.96 0.73 5.71
N PHE A 110 5.63 1.93 5.22
CA PHE A 110 5.56 2.24 3.80
C PHE A 110 6.85 2.95 3.39
N GLU A 111 7.55 2.42 2.39
CA GLU A 111 8.85 2.92 1.97
C GLU A 111 8.89 3.17 0.46
N ASN A 112 9.56 4.26 0.07
CA ASN A 112 10.14 4.40 -1.25
C ASN A 112 11.68 4.35 -1.13
N SER A 113 12.27 3.30 -1.69
CA SER A 113 13.71 3.00 -1.64
C SER A 113 14.50 3.54 -2.85
N ALA A 114 13.93 4.47 -3.63
CA ALA A 114 14.68 5.17 -4.67
C ALA A 114 15.93 5.84 -4.08
N PRO A 115 17.11 5.76 -4.74
CA PRO A 115 18.33 6.38 -4.21
C PRO A 115 18.21 7.90 -4.00
N GLU A 116 19.02 8.45 -3.09
CA GLU A 116 19.14 9.89 -2.92
C GLU A 116 19.54 10.56 -4.26
N GLY A 117 18.94 11.71 -4.56
CA GLY A 117 19.15 12.41 -5.82
C GLY A 117 18.30 11.90 -7.00
N SER A 118 17.46 10.87 -6.81
CA SER A 118 16.59 10.33 -7.88
C SER A 118 15.36 11.19 -8.23
N GLY A 119 15.25 12.38 -7.63
CA GLY A 119 14.07 13.24 -7.74
C GLY A 119 12.93 12.79 -6.81
N GLN A 120 11.71 13.20 -7.15
CA GLN A 120 10.51 12.91 -6.36
C GLN A 120 10.17 11.42 -6.34
N ALA A 121 10.02 10.86 -5.13
CA ALA A 121 9.86 9.45 -4.87
C ALA A 121 8.92 9.22 -3.68
N VAL A 122 7.64 8.96 -3.97
CA VAL A 122 6.57 8.93 -2.96
C VAL A 122 6.47 7.53 -2.31
N ALA A 123 6.48 7.45 -0.98
CA ALA A 123 6.28 6.19 -0.25
C ALA A 123 4.81 5.76 -0.27
N ILE A 124 3.91 6.69 0.04
CA ILE A 124 2.47 6.47 -0.05
C ILE A 124 1.75 7.68 -0.65
N ARG A 125 0.81 7.42 -1.56
CA ARG A 125 -0.19 8.37 -2.03
C ARG A 125 -1.56 7.97 -1.51
N VAL A 126 -2.27 8.92 -0.90
CA VAL A 126 -3.65 8.72 -0.43
C VAL A 126 -4.55 9.78 -1.03
N THR A 127 -5.57 9.35 -1.78
CA THR A 127 -6.65 10.22 -2.29
C THR A 127 -8.04 9.70 -1.92
N ALA A 128 -8.09 8.74 -0.98
CA ALA A 128 -9.34 8.19 -0.50
C ALA A 128 -9.78 8.88 0.79
N ASP A 129 -11.09 9.00 0.99
CA ASP A 129 -11.64 9.59 2.19
C ASP A 129 -11.61 8.61 3.38
N ARG A 130 -11.57 9.16 4.61
CA ARG A 130 -11.61 8.43 5.88
C ARG A 130 -10.51 7.39 6.07
N CYS A 131 -9.32 7.66 5.53
CA CYS A 131 -8.15 6.82 5.75
C CYS A 131 -7.56 7.02 7.16
N THR A 132 -7.12 5.92 7.79
CA THR A 132 -6.49 5.98 9.12
C THR A 132 -5.18 5.19 9.16
N PHE A 133 -4.18 5.73 9.83
CA PHE A 133 -2.85 5.11 9.98
C PHE A 133 -2.47 5.07 11.47
N TYR A 134 -2.26 3.88 12.02
CA TYR A 134 -1.86 3.68 13.41
C TYR A 134 -0.49 3.03 13.48
N THR A 135 0.44 3.64 14.23
CA THR A 135 1.79 3.09 14.44
C THR A 135 2.49 2.72 13.13
N CYS A 136 2.29 3.53 12.09
CA CYS A 136 2.91 3.34 10.78
C CYS A 136 4.17 4.20 10.64
N ARG A 137 5.10 3.75 9.79
CA ARG A 137 6.29 4.51 9.42
C ARG A 137 6.23 4.84 7.93
N PHE A 138 6.68 6.03 7.54
CA PHE A 138 6.73 6.47 6.15
C PHE A 138 8.17 6.89 5.83
N LEU A 139 8.85 6.14 4.97
CA LEU A 139 10.27 6.29 4.68
C LEU A 139 10.50 6.63 3.21
N GLY A 140 11.36 7.60 2.93
CA GLY A 140 11.72 8.02 1.57
C GLY A 140 12.52 9.32 1.59
N TRP A 141 13.25 9.60 0.51
CA TRP A 141 14.17 10.76 0.42
C TRP A 141 13.49 12.07 0.01
N GLN A 142 12.89 12.13 -1.18
CA GLN A 142 12.23 13.33 -1.71
C GLN A 142 10.73 13.08 -1.81
N VAL A 143 9.96 13.71 -0.91
CA VAL A 143 8.50 13.54 -0.69
C VAL A 143 8.14 12.19 -0.06
N SER A 144 8.13 12.10 1.27
CA SER A 144 7.81 10.84 1.97
C SER A 144 6.31 10.53 2.04
N ILE A 145 5.43 11.54 1.93
CA ILE A 145 3.96 11.41 2.02
C ILE A 145 3.31 12.40 1.04
N ASN A 146 2.33 11.95 0.25
CA ASN A 146 1.43 12.82 -0.52
C ASN A 146 -0.04 12.51 -0.17
N ILE A 147 -0.74 13.48 0.42
CA ILE A 147 -2.16 13.42 0.78
C ILE A 147 -2.85 14.61 0.11
N GLU A 148 -3.82 14.32 -0.75
CA GLU A 148 -4.70 15.34 -1.34
C GLU A 148 -6.09 15.19 -0.71
N ILE A 149 -6.59 16.28 -0.11
CA ILE A 149 -7.92 16.41 0.53
C ILE A 149 -8.87 17.18 -0.38
#